data_AF-A0A970TFQ8-F1
#
_entry.id   AF-A0A970TFQ8-F1
#
_cell.length_a   1.000
_cell.length_b   1.000
_cell.length_c   1.000
_cell.angle_alpha   90.00
_cell.angle_beta   90.00
_cell.angle_gamma   90.00
#
_symmetry.space_group_name_H-M   'P 1'
#
loop_
_entity.id
_entity.type
_entity.pdbx_description
1 polymer ?
#
loop_
_entity_poly.entity_id
_entity_poly.type
_entity_poly.pdbx_seq_one_letter_code
_entity_poly.pdbx_strand_id
1 'polypeptide(L)'
;MVLILFLIATFIVGYAIFAPIFSVIPFSWTFLIFSLFFATLFVALANILSNQAEILDKLDRQDNRQKLLPTEKKVCGKCNHSYDIDYKSCPKCGNAS
;
A
#
# COMPACT_ATOMS: atom_id res chain seq x y z
N MET A 1 4.54 -0.47 -10.80
CA MET A 1 5.76 -0.68 -9.98
C MET A 1 6.00 -2.16 -9.72
N VAL A 2 5.06 -2.90 -9.13
CA VAL A 2 5.19 -4.36 -8.89
C VAL A 2 5.49 -5.17 -10.16
N LEU A 3 4.81 -4.87 -11.27
CA LEU A 3 5.05 -5.53 -12.57
C LEU A 3 6.49 -5.34 -13.08
N ILE A 4 7.10 -4.17 -12.83
CA ILE A 4 8.48 -3.88 -13.21
C ILE A 4 9.45 -4.74 -12.39
N LEU A 5 9.18 -4.93 -11.10
CA LEU A 5 9.99 -5.79 -10.24
C LEU A 5 9.93 -7.26 -10.70
N PHE A 6 8.77 -7.74 -11.12
CA PHE A 6 8.64 -9.07 -11.71
C PHE A 6 9.43 -9.20 -13.02
N LEU A 7 9.32 -8.23 -13.94
CA LEU A 7 10.09 -8.24 -15.19
C LEU A 7 11.61 -8.23 -14.94
N ILE A 8 12.08 -7.43 -13.99
CA ILE A 8 13.49 -7.40 -13.59
C ILE A 8 13.93 -8.77 -13.04
N ALA A 9 13.15 -9.37 -12.14
CA ALA A 9 13.47 -10.68 -11.58
C ALA A 9 13.54 -11.77 -12.68
N THR A 10 12.58 -11.79 -13.61
CA THR A 10 12.60 -12.72 -14.75
C THR A 10 13.81 -12.49 -15.64
N PHE A 11 14.16 -11.24 -15.92
CA PHE A 11 15.34 -10.89 -16.72
C PHE A 11 16.64 -11.35 -16.05
N ILE A 12 16.79 -11.12 -14.75
CA ILE A 12 17.97 -11.56 -13.98
C ILE A 12 18.14 -13.08 -14.07
N VAL A 13 17.07 -13.84 -13.83
CA VAL A 13 17.10 -15.32 -13.90
C VAL A 13 17.41 -15.79 -15.33
N GLY A 14 16.75 -15.21 -16.34
CA GLY A 14 17.02 -15.55 -17.74
C GLY A 14 18.47 -15.26 -18.14
N TYR A 15 18.96 -14.06 -17.82
CA TYR A 15 20.34 -13.68 -18.11
C TYR A 15 21.34 -14.61 -17.42
N ALA A 16 21.12 -14.99 -16.16
CA ALA A 16 22.00 -15.90 -15.44
C ALA A 16 22.09 -17.31 -16.07
N ILE A 17 21.00 -17.79 -16.67
CA ILE A 17 20.96 -19.10 -17.35
C ILE A 17 21.57 -19.03 -18.75
N PHE A 18 21.28 -17.97 -19.52
CA PHE A 18 21.66 -17.88 -20.93
C PHE A 18 23.04 -17.27 -21.17
N ALA A 19 23.52 -16.36 -20.31
CA ALA A 19 24.81 -15.69 -20.51
C ALA A 19 26.02 -16.65 -20.57
N PRO A 20 26.06 -17.79 -19.82
CA PRO A 20 27.08 -18.81 -19.99
C PRO A 20 27.02 -19.53 -21.34
N ILE A 21 25.82 -19.74 -21.89
CA ILE A 21 25.62 -20.41 -23.19
C ILE A 21 26.22 -19.57 -24.32
N PHE A 22 26.02 -18.26 -24.26
CA PHE A 22 26.60 -17.31 -25.23
C PHE A 22 28.07 -16.95 -24.92
N SER A 23 28.70 -17.58 -23.92
CA SER A 23 30.07 -17.29 -23.48
C SER A 23 30.32 -15.82 -23.12
N VAL A 24 29.26 -15.07 -22.77
CA VAL A 24 29.34 -13.66 -22.35
C VAL A 24 30.01 -13.55 -20.98
N ILE A 25 29.84 -14.57 -20.13
CA ILE A 25 30.38 -14.65 -18.78
C ILE A 25 30.81 -16.10 -18.52
N PRO A 26 31.95 -16.36 -17.86
CA PRO A 26 32.29 -17.72 -17.43
C PRO A 26 31.22 -18.26 -16.47
N PHE A 27 30.83 -19.51 -16.68
CA PHE A 27 29.87 -20.20 -15.82
C PHE A 27 30.42 -20.26 -14.38
N SER A 28 29.64 -19.75 -13.42
CA SER A 28 29.99 -19.82 -12.01
C SER A 28 28.76 -20.13 -11.15
N TRP A 29 28.89 -21.15 -10.30
CA TRP A 29 27.90 -21.49 -9.30
C TRP A 29 27.62 -20.35 -8.32
N THR A 30 28.64 -19.53 -8.00
CA THR A 30 28.46 -18.37 -7.11
C THR A 30 27.56 -17.31 -7.74
N PHE A 31 27.68 -17.08 -9.04
CA PHE A 31 26.86 -16.13 -9.77
C PHE A 31 25.39 -16.59 -9.84
N LEU A 32 25.16 -17.88 -10.08
CA LEU A 32 23.81 -18.46 -10.06
C LEU A 32 23.13 -18.33 -8.69
N ILE A 33 23.85 -18.67 -7.61
CA ILE A 33 23.31 -18.55 -6.24
C ILE A 33 22.99 -17.09 -5.91
N PHE A 34 23.89 -16.16 -6.27
CA PHE A 34 23.70 -14.74 -6.03
C PHE A 34 22.51 -14.20 -6.82
N SER A 35 22.38 -14.58 -8.09
CA SER A 35 21.26 -14.23 -8.95
C SER A 35 19.93 -14.73 -8.38
N LEU A 36 19.89 -15.97 -7.90
CA LEU A 36 18.69 -16.56 -7.29
C LEU A 36 18.30 -15.81 -6.01
N PHE A 37 19.27 -15.49 -5.16
CA PHE A 37 19.05 -14.73 -3.93
C PHE A 37 18.50 -13.32 -4.21
N PHE A 38 19.03 -12.62 -5.20
CA PHE A 38 18.48 -11.31 -5.57
C PHE A 38 17.09 -11.40 -6.18
N ALA A 39 16.83 -12.40 -7.03
CA ALA A 39 15.51 -12.63 -7.59
C ALA A 39 14.45 -12.87 -6.49
N THR A 40 14.76 -13.68 -5.48
CA THR A 40 13.83 -13.91 -4.36
C THR A 40 13.60 -12.66 -3.53
N LEU A 41 14.63 -11.84 -3.28
CA LEU A 41 14.48 -10.55 -2.61
C LEU A 41 13.56 -9.60 -3.38
N PHE A 42 13.71 -9.50 -4.69
CA PHE A 42 12.84 -8.65 -5.52
C PHE A 42 11.39 -9.11 -5.49
N VAL A 43 11.14 -10.43 -5.54
CA VAL A 43 9.78 -10.98 -5.43
C VAL A 43 9.19 -10.74 -4.05
N ALA A 44 9.96 -10.92 -2.98
CA ALA A 44 9.51 -10.63 -1.62
C ALA A 44 9.16 -9.15 -1.45
N LEU A 45 9.99 -8.26 -1.96
CA LEU A 45 9.74 -6.82 -1.95
C LEU A 45 8.49 -6.46 -2.74
N ALA A 46 8.29 -7.08 -3.90
CA ALA A 46 7.10 -6.89 -4.73
C ALA A 46 5.80 -7.28 -3.99
N ASN A 47 5.80 -8.40 -3.26
CA ASN A 47 4.66 -8.84 -2.43
C ASN A 47 4.38 -7.89 -1.26
N ILE A 48 5.42 -7.37 -0.61
CA ILE A 48 5.26 -6.41 0.49
C ILE A 48 4.64 -5.11 -0.04
N LEU A 49 5.10 -4.63 -1.19
CA LEU A 49 4.57 -3.43 -1.84
C LEU A 49 3.13 -3.62 -2.30
N SER A 50 2.76 -4.78 -2.86
CA SER A 50 1.38 -5.05 -3.26
C SER A 50 0.43 -5.08 -2.07
N ASN A 51 0.84 -5.71 -0.97
CA ASN A 51 0.03 -5.73 0.25
C ASN A 51 -0.15 -4.34 0.85
N GLN A 52 0.90 -3.50 0.86
CA GLN A 52 0.77 -2.13 1.33
C GLN A 52 -0.19 -1.30 0.45
N ALA A 53 -0.15 -1.48 -0.86
CA ALA A 53 -1.09 -0.81 -1.77
C ALA A 53 -2.54 -1.26 -1.53
N GLU A 54 -2.77 -2.55 -1.30
CA GLU A 54 -4.11 -3.07 -0.99
C GLU A 54 -4.63 -2.59 0.36
N ILE A 55 -3.77 -2.55 1.39
CA ILE A 55 -4.13 -2.01 2.71
C ILE A 55 -4.50 -0.52 2.57
N LEU A 56 -3.72 0.25 1.82
CA LEU A 56 -4.00 1.67 1.61
C LEU A 56 -5.34 1.89 0.87
N ASP A 57 -5.63 1.10 -0.16
CA ASP A 57 -6.94 1.15 -0.87
C ASP A 57 -8.10 0.77 0.06
N LYS A 58 -7.92 -0.20 0.96
CA LYS A 58 -8.94 -0.56 1.96
C LYS A 58 -9.17 0.56 2.95
N LEU A 59 -8.11 1.22 3.45
CA LEU A 59 -8.24 2.36 4.35
C LEU A 59 -8.95 3.54 3.67
N ASP A 60 -8.59 3.86 2.42
CA ASP A 60 -9.22 4.95 1.67
C ASP A 60 -10.71 4.68 1.42
N ARG A 61 -11.07 3.43 1.08
CA ARG A 61 -12.48 3.02 0.97
C ARG A 61 -13.23 3.08 2.30
N GLN A 62 -12.57 2.78 3.42
CA GLN A 62 -13.17 2.91 4.75
C GLN A 62 -13.39 4.38 5.13
N ASP A 63 -12.41 5.25 4.92
CA ASP A 63 -12.55 6.69 5.18
C ASP A 63 -13.65 7.31 4.30
N ASN A 64 -13.70 6.95 3.01
CA ASN A 64 -14.77 7.39 2.13
C ASN A 64 -16.15 6.89 2.58
N ARG A 65 -16.26 5.62 3.01
CA ARG A 65 -17.52 5.10 3.60
C ARG A 65 -17.89 5.80 4.90
N GLN A 66 -16.92 6.16 5.72
CA GLN A 66 -17.15 6.86 6.98
C GLN A 66 -17.60 8.30 6.75
N LYS A 67 -17.08 8.97 5.73
CA LYS A 67 -17.56 10.30 5.27
C LYS A 67 -18.96 10.25 4.64
N LEU A 68 -19.36 9.10 4.10
CA LEU A 68 -20.66 8.87 3.47
C LEU A 68 -21.75 8.41 4.46
N LEU A 69 -21.39 8.02 5.69
CA LEU A 69 -22.38 7.80 6.74
C LEU A 69 -22.99 9.16 7.10
N PRO A 70 -24.32 9.32 7.02
CA PRO A 70 -24.97 10.52 7.51
C PRO A 70 -24.77 10.53 9.02
N THR A 71 -23.80 11.30 9.51
CA THR A 71 -23.72 11.57 10.92
C THR A 71 -24.99 12.30 11.34
N GLU A 72 -25.69 11.75 12.33
CA GLU A 72 -26.87 12.40 12.89
C GLU A 72 -26.44 13.79 13.35
N LYS A 73 -27.11 14.83 12.84
CA LYS A 73 -26.82 16.22 13.20
C LYS A 73 -27.75 16.63 14.32
N LYS A 74 -27.19 17.06 15.44
CA LYS A 74 -27.95 17.73 16.50
C LYS A 74 -27.90 19.23 16.33
N VAL A 75 -29.00 19.90 16.65
CA VAL A 75 -29.10 21.36 16.62
C VAL A 75 -28.93 21.87 18.05
N CYS A 76 -28.01 22.82 18.25
CA CYS A 76 -27.84 23.45 19.56
C CYS A 76 -29.04 24.35 19.88
N GLY A 77 -29.77 24.07 20.96
CA GLY A 77 -30.91 24.90 21.39
C GLY A 77 -30.55 26.35 21.75
N LYS A 78 -29.27 26.67 21.97
CA LYS A 78 -28.82 28.01 22.41
C LYS A 78 -28.32 28.90 21.27
N CYS A 79 -27.66 28.33 20.26
CA CYS A 79 -27.08 29.08 19.14
C CYS A 79 -27.59 28.63 17.76
N ASN A 80 -28.52 27.69 17.74
CA ASN A 80 -29.16 27.10 16.56
C ASN A 80 -28.18 26.53 15.51
N HIS A 81 -26.95 26.21 15.94
CA HIS A 81 -25.93 25.63 15.08
C HIS A 81 -26.12 24.12 14.99
N SER A 82 -26.12 23.57 13.77
CA SER A 82 -26.15 22.13 13.53
C SER A 82 -24.74 21.55 13.57
N TYR A 83 -24.52 20.52 14.38
CA TYR A 83 -23.23 19.88 14.54
C TYR A 83 -23.39 18.39 14.82
N ASP A 84 -22.29 17.66 14.72
CA ASP A 84 -22.28 16.20 14.83
C ASP A 84 -22.64 15.71 16.24
N ILE A 85 -23.37 14.60 16.36
CA ILE A 85 -23.77 14.03 17.66
C ILE A 85 -22.59 13.62 18.53
N ASP A 86 -21.46 13.27 17.91
CA ASP A 86 -20.23 12.83 18.58
C ASP A 86 -19.61 13.90 19.48
N TYR A 87 -19.93 15.17 19.25
CA TYR A 87 -19.44 16.27 20.09
C TYR A 87 -20.24 16.35 21.40
N LYS A 88 -19.58 16.13 22.55
CA LYS A 88 -20.21 16.27 23.89
C LYS A 88 -20.74 17.68 24.20
N SER A 89 -20.23 18.70 23.52
CA SER A 89 -20.64 20.09 23.68
C SER A 89 -20.68 20.80 22.32
N CYS A 90 -21.46 21.88 22.22
CA CYS A 90 -21.57 22.63 20.98
C CYS A 90 -20.23 23.31 20.64
N PRO A 91 -19.63 23.03 19.47
CA PRO A 91 -18.32 23.57 19.10
C PRO A 91 -18.34 25.10 18.91
N LYS A 92 -19.52 25.69 18.66
CA LYS A 92 -19.66 27.13 18.44
C LYS A 92 -19.83 27.94 19.73
N CYS A 93 -20.48 27.38 20.76
CA CYS A 93 -20.81 28.14 21.97
C CYS A 93 -20.37 27.45 23.28
N GLY A 94 -19.74 26.28 23.21
CA GLY A 94 -19.26 25.52 24.36
C GLY A 94 -20.35 24.95 25.26
N ASN A 95 -21.62 25.23 24.98
CA ASN A 95 -22.75 24.77 25.79
C ASN A 95 -22.90 23.24 25.60
N ALA A 96 -22.95 22.49 26.69
CA ALA A 96 -23.38 21.09 26.64
C ALA A 96 -24.81 21.06 26.07
N SER A 97 -25.05 20.21 25.08
CA SER A 97 -26.39 19.88 24.60
C SER A 97 -27.11 19.06 25.66
#